data_AF-A9D1J0-F1
#
_entry.id   AF-A9D1J0-F1
#
_cell.length_a   1.000
_cell.length_b   1.000
_cell.length_c   1.000
_cell.angle_alpha   90.00
_cell.angle_beta   90.00
_cell.angle_gamma   90.00
#
_symmetry.space_group_name_H-M   'P 1'
#
loop_
_entity.id
_entity.type
_entity.pdbx_description
1 polymer ?
#
loop_
_entity_poly.entity_id
_entity_poly.type
_entity_poly.pdbx_seq_one_letter_code
_entity_poly.pdbx_strand_id
1 'polypeptide(L)'
;MTFVNHFDISLWKNCDGYYHQHQALCLELQDNHQLNINLLLLSLWLDKQDYLLSTQDWSQLQSETHQWEERVLLPYRKLRKLSKNSLASDEYQQMLDVELMLERKSQRLILHKLKQLSPSGESSNLGTYLSLFNLNKADYPSLVELA
;
A
#
# COMPACT_ATOMS: atom_id res chain seq x y z
N MET A 1 11.83 -12.25 24.78
CA MET A 1 12.19 -13.08 23.60
C MET A 1 11.78 -12.29 22.37
N THR A 2 12.75 -11.95 21.54
CA THR A 2 12.62 -11.11 20.35
C THR A 2 11.70 -11.78 19.33
N PHE A 3 10.53 -11.19 19.08
CA PHE A 3 9.72 -11.53 17.92
C PHE A 3 10.59 -11.25 16.69
N VAL A 4 11.09 -12.32 16.07
CA VAL A 4 11.81 -12.24 14.82
C VAL A 4 10.78 -11.79 13.79
N ASN A 5 10.76 -10.48 13.50
CA ASN A 5 9.92 -9.85 12.49
C ASN A 5 10.16 -10.50 11.14
N HIS A 6 9.39 -11.55 10.82
CA HIS A 6 9.42 -12.15 9.50
C HIS A 6 8.50 -11.35 8.58
N PHE A 7 8.90 -10.12 8.29
CA PHE A 7 8.29 -9.35 7.22
C PHE A 7 8.66 -10.01 5.89
N ASP A 8 7.72 -10.73 5.29
CA ASP A 8 7.89 -11.36 3.99
C ASP A 8 6.71 -11.04 3.06
N ILE A 9 6.80 -11.51 1.81
CA ILE A 9 5.79 -11.19 0.79
C ILE A 9 4.40 -11.75 1.12
N SER A 10 4.30 -12.70 2.07
CA SER A 10 3.01 -13.25 2.52
C SER A 10 2.17 -12.23 3.27
N LEU A 11 2.74 -11.12 3.76
CA LEU A 11 1.99 -10.04 4.42
C LEU A 11 0.86 -9.52 3.52
N TRP A 12 1.11 -9.33 2.22
CA TRP A 12 0.08 -8.84 1.29
C TRP A 12 -0.97 -9.91 1.00
N LYS A 13 -0.59 -11.19 0.98
CA LYS A 13 -1.56 -12.28 0.90
C LYS A 13 -2.53 -12.28 2.09
N ASN A 14 -2.04 -11.92 3.27
CA ASN A 14 -2.90 -11.75 4.46
C ASN A 14 -3.82 -10.52 4.33
N CYS A 15 -3.44 -9.54 3.51
CA CYS A 15 -4.26 -8.37 3.21
C CYS A 15 -5.26 -8.60 2.07
N ASP A 16 -5.11 -9.64 1.24
CA ASP A 16 -5.96 -9.87 0.05
C ASP A 16 -7.46 -9.92 0.42
N GLY A 17 -7.82 -10.68 1.45
CA GLY A 17 -9.21 -10.79 1.91
C GLY A 17 -9.78 -9.43 2.36
N TYR A 18 -8.99 -8.65 3.08
CA TYR A 18 -9.37 -7.31 3.52
C TYR A 18 -9.51 -6.35 2.32
N TYR A 19 -8.56 -6.38 1.39
CA TYR A 19 -8.60 -5.57 0.17
C TYR A 19 -9.85 -5.88 -0.65
N HIS A 20 -10.18 -7.15 -0.86
CA HIS A 20 -11.37 -7.54 -1.61
C HIS A 20 -12.67 -7.04 -0.96
N GLN A 21 -12.75 -7.06 0.37
CA GLN A 21 -13.91 -6.54 1.10
C GLN A 21 -14.03 -5.01 1.00
N HIS A 22 -12.91 -4.28 0.99
CA HIS A 22 -12.86 -2.81 1.00
C HIS A 22 -12.40 -2.21 -0.32
N GLN A 23 -12.51 -2.97 -1.42
CA GLN A 23 -11.87 -2.63 -2.69
C GLN A 23 -12.33 -1.27 -3.21
N ALA A 24 -13.63 -1.00 -3.15
CA ALA A 24 -14.20 0.26 -3.62
C ALA A 24 -13.63 1.47 -2.88
N LEU A 25 -13.58 1.41 -1.54
CA LEU A 25 -13.02 2.47 -0.71
C LEU A 25 -11.50 2.64 -0.92
N CYS A 26 -10.76 1.53 -1.04
CA CYS A 26 -9.34 1.58 -1.37
C CYS A 26 -9.11 2.29 -2.70
N LEU A 27 -9.87 1.94 -3.74
CA LEU A 27 -9.75 2.58 -5.05
C LEU A 27 -10.14 4.08 -5.00
N GLU A 28 -11.17 4.44 -4.24
CA GLU A 28 -11.56 5.83 -4.02
C GLU A 28 -10.43 6.64 -3.36
N LEU A 29 -9.83 6.11 -2.29
CA LEU A 29 -8.70 6.73 -1.60
C LEU A 29 -7.48 6.86 -2.52
N GLN A 30 -7.22 5.85 -3.35
CA GLN A 30 -6.15 5.92 -4.35
C GLN A 30 -6.42 7.02 -5.37
N ASP A 31 -7.62 7.09 -5.93
CA ASP A 31 -7.91 7.99 -7.05
C ASP A 31 -8.08 9.45 -6.59
N ASN A 32 -8.71 9.68 -5.42
CA ASN A 32 -8.99 11.04 -4.91
C ASN A 32 -7.80 11.66 -4.19
N HIS A 33 -7.00 10.84 -3.50
CA HIS A 33 -5.94 11.32 -2.61
C HIS A 33 -4.55 10.79 -2.98
N GLN A 34 -4.44 9.97 -4.03
CA GLN A 34 -3.18 9.37 -4.49
C GLN A 34 -2.51 8.49 -3.44
N LEU A 35 -3.31 7.92 -2.52
CA LEU A 35 -2.78 7.00 -1.52
C LEU A 35 -2.20 5.76 -2.20
N ASN A 36 -1.05 5.33 -1.70
CA ASN A 36 -0.52 4.02 -2.05
C ASN A 36 -1.29 2.93 -1.29
N ILE A 37 -1.94 2.03 -2.03
CA ILE A 37 -2.75 0.96 -1.43
C ILE A 37 -1.90 -0.09 -0.71
N ASN A 38 -0.69 -0.37 -1.19
CA ASN A 38 0.19 -1.29 -0.47
C ASN A 38 0.63 -0.71 0.88
N LEU A 39 0.83 0.61 0.98
CA LEU A 39 1.15 1.28 2.24
C LEU A 39 -0.07 1.41 3.16
N LEU A 40 -1.27 1.67 2.59
CA LEU A 40 -2.52 1.64 3.34
C LEU A 40 -2.75 0.27 3.99
N LEU A 41 -2.66 -0.81 3.21
CA LEU A 41 -2.81 -2.19 3.70
C LEU A 41 -1.71 -2.55 4.71
N LEU A 42 -0.48 -2.08 4.49
CA LEU A 42 0.61 -2.25 5.46
C LEU A 42 0.28 -1.58 6.79
N SER A 43 -0.26 -0.36 6.78
CA SER A 43 -0.58 0.38 8.01
C SER A 43 -1.57 -0.38 8.90
N LEU A 44 -2.61 -0.94 8.26
CA LEU A 44 -3.61 -1.76 8.92
C LEU A 44 -2.99 -3.06 9.45
N TRP A 45 -2.15 -3.71 8.65
CA TRP A 45 -1.51 -4.95 9.06
C TRP A 45 -0.56 -4.74 10.24
N LEU A 46 0.21 -3.65 10.26
CA LEU A 46 1.13 -3.32 11.36
C LEU A 46 0.40 -2.96 12.65
N ASP A 47 -0.75 -2.29 12.56
CA ASP A 47 -1.62 -2.05 13.72
C ASP A 47 -2.06 -3.36 14.40
N LYS A 48 -2.40 -4.40 13.61
CA LYS A 48 -2.74 -5.74 14.15
C LYS A 48 -1.60 -6.43 14.89
N GLN A 49 -0.36 -6.10 14.56
CA GLN A 49 0.83 -6.70 15.16
C GLN A 49 1.35 -5.87 16.35
N ASP A 50 0.66 -4.80 16.75
CA ASP A 50 1.14 -3.80 17.70
C ASP A 50 2.54 -3.24 17.31
N TYR A 51 2.86 -3.26 16.01
CA TYR A 51 4.13 -2.77 15.49
C TYR A 51 3.99 -1.33 15.02
N LEU A 52 4.07 -0.39 15.97
CA LEU A 52 3.81 1.02 15.71
C LEU A 52 5.05 1.71 15.15
N LEU A 53 4.93 2.28 13.96
CA LEU A 53 5.96 3.10 13.32
C LEU A 53 5.70 4.59 13.59
N SER A 54 6.76 5.39 13.66
CA SER A 54 6.64 6.83 13.84
C SER A 54 6.14 7.53 12.56
N THR A 55 5.69 8.78 12.67
CA THR A 55 5.35 9.62 11.51
C THR A 55 6.53 9.78 10.55
N GLN A 56 7.76 9.84 11.08
CA GLN A 56 8.97 9.94 10.28
C GLN A 56 9.20 8.67 9.45
N ASP A 57 9.01 7.49 10.07
CA ASP A 57 9.12 6.20 9.40
C ASP A 57 8.11 6.07 8.25
N TRP A 58 6.86 6.46 8.49
CA TRP A 58 5.80 6.48 7.47
C TRP A 58 6.08 7.46 6.34
N SER A 59 6.58 8.67 6.68
CA SER A 59 6.97 9.66 5.67
C SER A 59 8.09 9.13 4.78
N GLN A 60 9.07 8.44 5.36
CA GLN A 60 10.16 7.82 4.61
C GLN A 60 9.68 6.68 3.71
N LEU A 61 8.85 5.77 4.24
CA LEU A 61 8.24 4.69 3.46
C LEU A 61 7.42 5.23 2.28
N GLN A 62 6.60 6.26 2.52
CA GLN A 62 5.81 6.93 1.49
C GLN A 62 6.71 7.55 0.43
N SER A 63 7.72 8.32 0.82
CA SER A 63 8.60 9.00 -0.13
C SER A 63 9.39 8.02 -1.01
N GLU A 64 10.03 7.01 -0.41
CA GLU A 64 10.83 6.03 -1.16
C GLU A 64 9.96 5.18 -2.10
N THR A 65 8.77 4.79 -1.65
CA THR A 65 7.81 4.05 -2.49
C THR A 65 7.31 4.90 -3.64
N HIS A 66 6.91 6.14 -3.35
CA HIS A 66 6.39 7.07 -4.35
C HIS A 66 7.41 7.39 -5.44
N GLN A 67 8.69 7.59 -5.09
CA GLN A 67 9.75 7.82 -6.08
C GLN A 67 9.87 6.69 -7.10
N TRP A 68 9.68 5.43 -6.68
CA TRP A 68 9.68 4.29 -7.60
C TRP A 68 8.39 4.25 -8.44
N GLU A 69 7.24 4.53 -7.82
CA GLU A 69 5.95 4.55 -8.51
C GLU A 69 5.88 5.62 -9.60
N GLU A 70 6.31 6.84 -9.31
CA GLU A 70 6.35 7.94 -10.27
C GLU A 70 7.23 7.64 -11.48
N ARG A 71 8.35 6.94 -11.27
CA ARG A 71 9.29 6.61 -12.36
C ARG A 71 8.80 5.46 -13.24
N VAL A 72 8.04 4.51 -12.68
CA VAL A 72 7.75 3.24 -13.35
C VAL A 72 6.27 2.88 -13.33
N LEU A 73 5.66 2.73 -12.16
CA LEU A 73 4.30 2.18 -12.03
C LEU A 73 3.22 3.14 -12.54
N LEU A 74 3.27 4.43 -12.15
CA LEU A 74 2.27 5.42 -12.56
C LEU A 74 2.31 5.70 -14.07
N PRO A 75 3.48 5.88 -14.72
CA PRO A 75 3.56 5.95 -16.18
C PRO A 75 2.97 4.71 -16.86
N TYR A 76 3.25 3.52 -16.32
CA TYR A 76 2.72 2.26 -16.85
C TYR A 76 1.20 2.17 -16.71
N ARG A 77 0.65 2.51 -15.55
CA ARG A 77 -0.81 2.59 -15.31
C ARG A 77 -1.48 3.55 -16.28
N LYS A 78 -0.87 4.71 -16.54
CA LYS A 78 -1.36 5.67 -17.53
C LYS A 78 -1.38 5.07 -18.93
N LEU A 79 -0.29 4.41 -19.34
CA LEU A 79 -0.21 3.70 -20.62
C LEU A 79 -1.33 2.65 -20.75
N ARG A 80 -1.51 1.78 -19.75
CA ARG A 80 -2.59 0.77 -19.75
C ARG A 80 -3.97 1.41 -19.86
N LYS A 81 -4.25 2.46 -19.08
CA LYS A 81 -5.54 3.16 -19.13
C LYS A 81 -5.83 3.72 -20.53
N LEU A 82 -4.82 4.28 -21.21
CA LEU A 82 -4.94 4.78 -22.59
C LEU A 82 -5.16 3.64 -23.61
N SER A 83 -4.52 2.49 -23.39
CA SER A 83 -4.60 1.34 -24.29
C SER A 83 -5.88 0.48 -24.14
N LYS A 84 -6.68 0.69 -23.09
CA LYS A 84 -7.83 -0.17 -22.74
C LYS A 84 -8.83 -0.41 -23.87
N ASN A 85 -9.11 0.60 -24.68
CA ASN A 85 -10.11 0.51 -25.76
C ASN A 85 -9.49 0.22 -27.13
N SER A 86 -8.15 0.13 -27.23
CA SER A 86 -7.43 -0.02 -28.49
C SER A 86 -6.76 -1.38 -28.66
N LEU A 87 -6.71 -2.20 -27.60
CA LEU A 87 -6.06 -3.51 -27.59
C LEU A 87 -7.09 -4.64 -27.61
N ALA A 88 -6.69 -5.78 -28.15
CA ALA A 88 -7.43 -7.01 -27.96
C ALA A 88 -7.40 -7.44 -26.47
N SER A 89 -8.34 -8.29 -26.07
CA SER A 89 -8.51 -8.68 -24.66
C SER A 89 -7.27 -9.39 -24.10
N ASP A 90 -6.58 -10.19 -24.91
CA ASP A 90 -5.37 -10.92 -24.55
C ASP A 90 -4.16 -9.98 -24.39
N GLU A 91 -3.99 -9.02 -25.30
CA GLU A 91 -2.96 -7.98 -25.20
C GLU A 91 -3.17 -7.10 -23.95
N TYR A 92 -4.42 -6.72 -23.66
CA TYR A 92 -4.74 -5.97 -22.46
C TYR A 92 -4.49 -6.79 -21.18
N GLN A 93 -4.74 -8.11 -21.23
CA GLN A 93 -4.40 -9.00 -20.11
C GLN A 93 -2.90 -9.05 -19.85
N GLN A 94 -2.06 -9.09 -20.89
CA GLN A 94 -0.60 -9.00 -20.72
C GLN A 94 -0.19 -7.70 -20.02
N MET A 95 -0.90 -6.60 -20.27
CA MET A 95 -0.62 -5.35 -19.57
C MET A 95 -0.95 -5.43 -18.07
N LEU A 96 -2.06 -6.08 -17.71
CA LEU A 96 -2.42 -6.32 -16.32
C LEU A 96 -1.36 -7.18 -15.61
N ASP A 97 -0.82 -8.19 -16.29
CA ASP A 97 0.22 -9.06 -15.73
C ASP A 97 1.54 -8.29 -15.45
N VAL A 98 1.91 -7.38 -16.36
CA VAL A 98 3.05 -6.48 -16.15
C VAL A 98 2.79 -5.51 -15.01
N GLU A 99 1.59 -4.93 -14.90
CA GLU A 99 1.23 -4.09 -13.74
C GLU A 99 1.37 -4.85 -12.43
N LEU A 100 0.84 -6.07 -12.35
CA LEU A 100 0.97 -6.94 -11.16
C LEU A 100 2.44 -7.24 -10.84
N MET A 101 3.28 -7.48 -11.84
CA MET A 101 4.72 -7.66 -11.65
C MET A 101 5.36 -6.40 -11.04
N LEU A 102 4.99 -5.22 -11.54
CA LEU A 102 5.48 -3.94 -11.03
C LEU A 102 5.01 -3.72 -9.58
N GLU A 103 3.73 -3.91 -9.28
CA GLU A 103 3.22 -3.80 -7.90
C GLU A 103 3.98 -4.70 -6.93
N ARG A 104 4.28 -5.95 -7.32
CA ARG A 104 5.13 -6.86 -6.54
C ARG A 104 6.56 -6.34 -6.33
N LYS A 105 7.10 -5.51 -7.23
CA LYS A 105 8.38 -4.83 -7.00
C LYS A 105 8.23 -3.71 -5.97
N SER A 106 7.15 -2.93 -6.03
CA SER A 106 6.79 -1.95 -4.99
C SER A 106 6.73 -2.59 -3.61
N GLN A 107 6.02 -3.71 -3.49
CA GLN A 107 5.90 -4.47 -2.24
C GLN A 107 7.27 -4.92 -1.71
N ARG A 108 8.18 -5.40 -2.57
CA ARG A 108 9.54 -5.75 -2.15
C ARG A 108 10.35 -4.56 -1.66
N LEU A 109 10.20 -3.39 -2.28
CA LEU A 109 10.85 -2.15 -1.84
C LEU A 109 10.35 -1.74 -0.45
N ILE A 110 9.03 -1.75 -0.25
CA ILE A 110 8.39 -1.49 1.04
C ILE A 110 8.91 -2.46 2.10
N LEU A 111 8.95 -3.77 1.82
CA LEU A 111 9.50 -4.78 2.74
C LEU A 111 10.95 -4.53 3.10
N HIS A 112 11.78 -4.24 2.09
CA HIS A 112 13.20 -4.02 2.30
C HIS A 112 13.42 -2.85 3.26
N LYS A 113 12.62 -1.80 3.10
CA LYS A 113 12.67 -0.65 3.98
C LYS A 113 12.13 -0.96 5.38
N LEU A 114 10.96 -1.59 5.45
CA LEU A 114 10.30 -1.97 6.71
C LEU A 114 11.22 -2.78 7.63
N LYS A 115 12.01 -3.69 7.08
CA LYS A 115 12.99 -4.50 7.84
C LYS A 115 14.09 -3.70 8.54
N GLN A 116 14.31 -2.46 8.13
CA GLN A 116 15.31 -1.56 8.71
C GLN A 116 14.72 -0.65 9.79
N LEU A 117 13.40 -0.59 9.87
CA LEU A 117 12.67 0.24 10.82
C LEU A 117 12.44 -0.54 12.10
N SER A 118 12.57 0.15 13.23
CA SER A 118 12.22 -0.39 14.55
C SER A 118 10.94 0.29 15.04
N PRO A 119 10.12 -0.39 15.85
CA PRO A 119 8.88 0.22 16.35
C PRO A 119 9.24 1.41 17.24
N SER A 120 8.76 2.58 16.87
CA SER A 120 9.04 3.86 17.53
C SER A 120 7.82 4.79 17.54
N GLY A 121 6.68 4.31 17.06
CA GLY A 121 5.42 5.03 17.07
C GLY A 121 4.69 4.93 18.41
N GLU A 122 3.87 5.93 18.69
CA GLU A 122 3.04 6.02 19.90
C GLU A 122 1.55 5.87 19.60
N SER A 123 1.17 5.79 18.32
CA SER A 123 -0.20 5.81 17.85
C SER A 123 -0.40 4.85 16.68
N SER A 124 -1.66 4.64 16.30
CA SER A 124 -2.04 3.77 15.17
C SER A 124 -1.32 4.21 13.88
N ASN A 125 -0.74 3.22 13.20
CA ASN A 125 -0.12 3.33 11.89
C ASN A 125 -1.10 3.84 10.85
N LEU A 126 -2.35 3.35 10.84
CA LEU A 126 -3.38 3.85 9.91
C LEU A 126 -3.60 5.35 10.11
N GLY A 127 -3.78 5.78 11.35
CA GLY A 127 -3.97 7.20 11.67
C GLY A 127 -2.77 8.05 11.25
N THR A 128 -1.57 7.56 11.54
CA THR A 128 -0.32 8.22 11.17
C THR A 128 -0.16 8.33 9.64
N TYR A 129 -0.41 7.26 8.91
CA TYR A 129 -0.30 7.23 7.45
C TYR A 129 -1.34 8.13 6.78
N LEU A 130 -2.61 8.06 7.18
CA LEU A 130 -3.68 8.93 6.67
C LEU A 130 -3.38 10.42 6.93
N SER A 131 -2.77 10.74 8.07
CA SER A 131 -2.44 12.13 8.42
C SER A 131 -1.42 12.76 7.45
N LEU A 132 -0.56 11.97 6.80
CA LEU A 132 0.35 12.46 5.76
C LEU A 132 -0.38 13.07 4.55
N PHE A 133 -1.65 12.72 4.36
CA PHE A 133 -2.52 13.21 3.29
C PHE A 133 -3.60 14.16 3.80
N ASN A 134 -3.48 14.65 5.05
CA ASN A 134 -4.48 15.45 5.74
C ASN A 134 -5.85 14.74 5.90
N LEU A 135 -5.83 13.40 6.01
CA LEU A 135 -7.02 12.59 6.23
C LEU A 135 -7.09 12.12 7.68
N ASN A 136 -8.31 11.97 8.21
CA ASN A 136 -8.54 11.46 9.54
C ASN A 136 -9.10 10.04 9.46
N LYS A 137 -8.53 9.10 10.24
CA LYS A 137 -9.06 7.74 10.34
C LYS A 137 -10.52 7.67 10.79
N ALA A 138 -10.98 8.67 11.55
CA ALA A 138 -12.37 8.75 12.02
C ALA A 138 -13.39 8.90 10.87
N ASP A 139 -12.96 9.43 9.72
CA ASP A 139 -13.81 9.58 8.53
C ASP A 139 -14.01 8.25 7.79
N TYR A 140 -13.20 7.23 8.13
CA TYR A 140 -13.20 5.92 7.48
C TYR A 140 -13.35 4.77 8.49
N PRO A 141 -14.45 4.72 9.27
CA PRO A 141 -14.63 3.73 10.33
C PRO A 141 -14.62 2.29 9.81
N SER A 142 -15.11 2.07 8.59
CA SER A 142 -15.10 0.75 7.93
C SER A 142 -13.69 0.21 7.72
N LEU A 143 -12.66 1.07 7.63
CA LEU A 143 -11.28 0.59 7.55
C LEU A 143 -10.80 -0.03 8.86
N VAL A 144 -11.35 0.44 9.99
CA VAL A 144 -10.91 0.04 11.34
C VAL A 144 -11.66 -1.19 11.84
N GLU A 145 -12.90 -1.43 11.38
CA GLU A 145 -13.80 -2.48 11.92
C GLU A 145 -13.29 -3.92 11.80
N LEU A 146 -12.22 -4.17 11.05
CA LEU A 146 -11.58 -5.48 10.92
C LEU A 146 -10.04 -5.41 11.01
N ALA A 147 -9.52 -4.31 11.57
CA ALA A 147 -8.14 -4.19 12.02
C ALA A 147 -8.00 -4.84 13.41
#